data_AF-A0A642PTT6-F1
#
_entry.id   AF-A0A642PTT6-F1
#
_cell.length_a   1.000
_cell.length_b   1.000
_cell.length_c   1.000
_cell.angle_alpha   90.00
_cell.angle_beta   90.00
_cell.angle_gamma   90.00
#
_symmetry.space_group_name_H-M   'P 1'
#
loop_
_entity.id
_entity.type
_entity.pdbx_description
1 polymer ?
#
loop_
_entity_poly.entity_id
_entity_poly.type
_entity_poly.pdbx_seq_one_letter_code
_entity_poly.pdbx_strand_id
1 'polypeptide(L)'
;MKKVRHNFKKGIELHKVCAIDELRPVLNYIYFDGPYAIACDGHILIKAKVSEISNFDESEIELLNDHFLHARGFQLLMKYDVVSVEEDGFLVQGDGYSIKINFYSGDALKYPDYQKVFDQWIAGDQRKIVLNPYYLSDVCASVNAKEVRMSFGKNYQCVILDFPHSDLDDTKGIIMPKLDCDDF
;
A
#
# COMPACT_ATOMS: atom_id res chain seq x y z
N MET A 1 8.36 2.91 31.24
CA MET A 1 7.01 2.73 30.64
C MET A 1 7.19 2.56 29.15
N LYS A 2 6.59 1.54 28.52
CA LYS A 2 6.58 1.46 27.05
C LYS A 2 5.74 2.64 26.53
N LYS A 3 6.29 3.47 25.65
CA LYS A 3 5.50 4.51 24.96
C LYS A 3 4.40 3.80 24.17
N VAL A 4 3.17 4.31 24.23
CA VAL A 4 2.09 3.82 23.37
C VAL A 4 2.52 4.10 21.93
N ARG A 5 2.47 3.09 21.05
CA ARG A 5 2.84 3.25 19.64
C ARG A 5 1.88 4.23 18.98
N HIS A 6 2.41 5.25 18.32
CA HIS A 6 1.69 6.23 17.51
C HIS A 6 2.39 6.34 16.15
N ASN A 7 2.05 5.41 15.26
CA ASN A 7 2.66 5.23 13.95
C ASN A 7 1.79 4.26 13.12
N PHE A 8 2.21 3.92 11.90
CA PHE A 8 1.70 2.74 11.22
C PHE A 8 1.92 1.48 12.10
N LYS A 9 0.89 0.65 12.21
CA LYS A 9 0.71 -0.47 13.15
C LYS A 9 0.63 -1.80 12.38
N LYS A 10 0.56 -2.90 13.14
CA LYS A 10 0.15 -4.26 12.72
C LYS A 10 1.14 -5.01 11.82
N GLY A 11 2.35 -4.47 11.67
CA GLY A 11 3.36 -5.09 10.82
C GLY A 11 3.02 -5.00 9.33
N ILE A 12 2.18 -4.04 8.92
CA ILE A 12 1.97 -3.81 7.49
C ILE A 12 3.20 -3.07 6.94
N GLU A 13 3.70 -3.58 5.83
CA GLU A 13 4.96 -3.20 5.22
C GLU A 13 4.71 -2.85 3.75
N LEU A 14 3.96 -1.77 3.52
CA LEU A 14 3.60 -1.28 2.17
C LEU A 14 4.82 -1.00 1.29
N HIS A 15 5.94 -0.60 1.90
CA HIS A 15 7.20 -0.37 1.19
C HIS A 15 7.70 -1.59 0.39
N LYS A 16 7.26 -2.81 0.71
CA LYS A 16 7.63 -4.04 0.01
C LYS A 16 6.91 -4.23 -1.32
N VAL A 17 5.77 -3.57 -1.54
CA VAL A 17 5.01 -3.65 -2.80
C VAL A 17 5.26 -2.47 -3.73
N CYS A 18 6.07 -1.50 -3.32
CA CYS A 18 6.51 -0.42 -4.20
C CYS A 18 7.50 -0.95 -5.23
N ALA A 19 7.52 -0.34 -6.42
CA ALA A 19 8.58 -0.59 -7.38
C ALA A 19 9.95 -0.18 -6.80
N ILE A 20 11.02 -0.74 -7.38
CA ILE A 20 12.41 -0.37 -7.10
C ILE A 20 13.15 0.11 -8.35
N ASP A 21 12.43 0.19 -9.47
CA ASP A 21 13.00 0.55 -10.76
C ASP A 21 13.03 2.08 -10.97
N GLU A 22 13.96 2.53 -11.80
CA GLU A 22 14.08 3.95 -12.18
C GLU A 22 13.21 4.31 -13.39
N LEU A 23 12.56 3.33 -14.03
CA LEU A 23 11.73 3.54 -15.21
C LEU A 23 10.39 4.19 -14.83
N ARG A 24 9.84 3.82 -13.67
CA ARG A 24 8.56 4.32 -13.14
C ARG A 24 8.76 4.85 -11.72
N PRO A 25 9.54 5.93 -11.54
CA PRO A 25 9.98 6.37 -10.22
C PRO A 25 8.83 6.73 -9.28
N VAL A 26 7.67 7.14 -9.82
CA VAL A 26 6.45 7.40 -9.03
C VAL A 26 5.96 6.18 -8.25
N LEU A 27 6.21 4.96 -8.76
CA LEU A 27 5.83 3.71 -8.11
C LEU A 27 6.77 3.31 -6.97
N ASN A 28 7.89 4.03 -6.79
CA ASN A 28 8.79 3.86 -5.64
C ASN A 28 8.27 4.56 -4.38
N TYR A 29 7.09 5.21 -4.48
CA TYR A 29 6.44 5.96 -3.41
C TYR A 29 5.13 5.28 -3.01
N ILE A 30 4.78 5.50 -1.74
CA ILE A 30 3.45 5.33 -1.23
C ILE A 30 2.72 6.65 -1.43
N TYR A 31 1.61 6.61 -2.14
CA TYR A 31 0.78 7.76 -2.41
C TYR A 31 -0.39 7.79 -1.43
N PHE A 32 -0.59 8.91 -0.75
CA PHE A 32 -1.72 9.10 0.16
C PHE A 32 -2.84 9.83 -0.58
N ASP A 33 -3.98 9.16 -0.73
CA ASP A 33 -5.14 9.64 -1.49
C ASP A 33 -6.40 9.56 -0.63
N GLY A 34 -6.79 10.71 -0.09
CA GLY A 34 -7.79 10.84 0.96
C GLY A 34 -7.47 9.92 2.15
N PRO A 35 -8.38 9.00 2.51
CA PRO A 35 -8.18 8.13 3.66
C PRO A 35 -7.34 6.86 3.33
N TYR A 36 -6.74 6.77 2.14
CA TYR A 36 -6.02 5.59 1.69
C TYR A 36 -4.53 5.84 1.46
N ALA A 37 -3.72 4.81 1.70
CA ALA A 37 -2.32 4.71 1.29
C ALA A 37 -2.20 3.69 0.16
N ILE A 38 -1.62 4.09 -0.97
CA ILE A 38 -1.53 3.32 -2.20
C ILE A 38 -0.08 2.94 -2.47
N ALA A 39 0.19 1.65 -2.64
CA ALA A 39 1.51 1.12 -2.96
C ALA A 39 1.40 0.08 -4.08
N CYS A 40 2.28 0.15 -5.08
CA CYS A 40 2.16 -0.60 -6.32
C CYS A 40 3.50 -0.76 -7.04
N ASP A 41 3.72 -1.87 -7.74
CA ASP A 41 4.86 -2.11 -8.62
C ASP A 41 4.47 -2.26 -10.11
N GLY A 42 3.17 -2.12 -10.40
CA GLY A 42 2.53 -2.31 -11.70
C GLY A 42 1.98 -3.72 -11.96
N HIS A 43 2.29 -4.70 -11.11
CA HIS A 43 1.74 -6.05 -11.15
C HIS A 43 0.90 -6.36 -9.91
N ILE A 44 1.27 -5.80 -8.77
CA ILE A 44 0.51 -5.84 -7.53
C ILE A 44 0.21 -4.42 -7.08
N LEU A 45 -0.92 -4.27 -6.37
CA LEU A 45 -1.29 -3.02 -5.72
C LEU A 45 -1.94 -3.32 -4.37
N ILE A 46 -1.63 -2.49 -3.38
CA ILE A 46 -2.35 -2.43 -2.11
C ILE A 46 -2.97 -1.04 -1.99
N LYS A 47 -4.29 -1.00 -1.80
CA LYS A 47 -5.05 0.18 -1.36
C LYS A 47 -5.39 -0.04 0.11
N ALA A 48 -4.59 0.54 1.00
CA ALA A 48 -4.76 0.35 2.45
C ALA A 48 -5.49 1.55 3.06
N LYS A 49 -6.53 1.30 3.87
CA LYS A 49 -7.18 2.36 4.64
C LYS A 49 -6.24 2.80 5.77
N VAL A 50 -5.87 4.08 5.82
CA VAL A 50 -4.85 4.56 6.77
C VAL A 50 -5.23 4.26 8.22
N SER A 51 -6.50 4.48 8.59
CA SER A 51 -7.03 4.20 9.94
C SER A 51 -6.98 2.72 10.33
N GLU A 52 -6.92 1.79 9.37
CA GLU A 52 -6.79 0.35 9.65
C GLU A 52 -5.34 -0.06 9.90
N ILE A 53 -4.41 0.69 9.31
CA ILE A 53 -2.97 0.38 9.31
C ILE A 53 -2.14 1.32 10.18
N SER A 54 -2.75 2.28 10.88
CA SER A 54 -2.08 3.22 11.77
C SER A 54 -2.86 3.48 13.06
N ASN A 55 -2.30 4.33 13.92
CA ASN A 55 -2.97 4.88 15.10
C ASN A 55 -3.23 6.39 14.96
N PHE A 56 -3.16 6.92 13.74
CA PHE A 56 -3.38 8.33 13.47
C PHE A 56 -4.86 8.71 13.59
N ASP A 57 -5.12 9.92 14.06
CA ASP A 57 -6.45 10.51 14.05
C ASP A 57 -6.82 11.11 12.68
N GLU A 58 -8.06 11.59 12.54
CA GLU A 58 -8.56 12.14 11.28
C GLU A 58 -7.75 13.36 10.81
N SER A 59 -7.34 14.24 11.73
CA SER A 59 -6.57 15.45 11.39
C SER A 59 -5.16 15.11 10.91
N GLU A 60 -4.55 14.08 11.50
CA GLU A 60 -3.27 13.55 11.04
C GLU A 60 -3.38 12.87 9.68
N ILE A 61 -4.47 12.14 9.41
CA ILE A 61 -4.71 11.51 8.10
C ILE A 61 -4.92 12.58 7.01
N GLU A 62 -5.62 13.67 7.31
CA GLU A 62 -5.79 14.80 6.38
C GLU A 62 -4.46 15.43 5.99
N LEU A 63 -3.50 15.55 6.92
CA LEU A 63 -2.14 16.04 6.62
C LEU A 63 -1.38 15.14 5.64
N LEU A 64 -1.73 13.86 5.54
CA LEU A 64 -1.10 12.94 4.59
C LEU A 64 -1.62 13.14 3.18
N ASN A 65 -2.86 13.63 3.01
CA ASN A 65 -3.52 13.66 1.71
C ASN A 65 -2.69 14.38 0.64
N ASP A 66 -2.73 13.85 -0.59
CA ASP A 66 -1.99 14.32 -1.76
C ASP A 66 -0.46 14.26 -1.66
N HIS A 67 0.09 13.65 -0.60
CA HIS A 67 1.53 13.49 -0.42
C HIS A 67 2.07 12.13 -0.89
N PHE A 68 3.37 12.13 -1.19
CA PHE A 68 4.13 10.95 -1.58
C PHE A 68 5.25 10.70 -0.56
N LEU A 69 5.25 9.52 0.05
CA LEU A 69 6.34 9.06 0.92
C LEU A 69 7.13 7.95 0.23
N HIS A 70 8.42 8.17 0.02
CA HIS A 70 9.28 7.17 -0.61
C HIS A 70 9.29 5.87 0.20
N ALA A 71 9.32 4.71 -0.47
CA ALA A 71 9.27 3.39 0.19
C ALA A 71 10.34 3.22 1.29
N ARG A 72 11.57 3.69 1.03
CA ARG A 72 12.65 3.73 2.04
C ARG A 72 12.33 4.63 3.25
N GLY A 73 11.64 5.74 3.03
CA GLY A 73 11.18 6.63 4.10
C GLY A 73 10.14 5.95 4.98
N PHE A 74 9.17 5.26 4.38
CA PHE A 74 8.20 4.43 5.10
C PHE A 74 8.89 3.30 5.87
N GLN A 75 9.82 2.59 5.25
CA GLN A 75 10.60 1.55 5.93
C GLN A 75 11.38 2.09 7.14
N LEU A 76 11.97 3.29 7.04
CA LEU A 76 12.66 3.95 8.14
C LEU A 76 11.67 4.31 9.25
N LEU A 77 10.53 4.90 8.89
CA LEU A 77 9.48 5.30 9.81
C LEU A 77 8.94 4.13 10.63
N MET A 78 8.79 2.94 10.03
CA MET A 78 8.32 1.73 10.71
C MET A 78 9.19 1.29 11.90
N LYS A 79 10.47 1.68 11.92
CA LYS A 79 11.43 1.33 13.00
C LYS A 79 11.16 2.08 14.30
N TYR A 80 10.33 3.13 14.28
CA TYR A 80 10.06 3.97 15.43
C TYR A 80 8.65 3.73 15.97
N ASP A 81 8.49 3.85 17.29
CA ASP A 81 7.19 3.65 17.94
C ASP A 81 6.29 4.88 17.86
N VAL A 82 6.86 6.07 17.89
CA VAL A 82 6.10 7.34 17.93
C VAL A 82 6.67 8.28 16.88
N VAL A 83 5.78 8.80 16.05
CA VAL A 83 6.08 9.82 15.05
C VAL A 83 5.05 10.94 15.14
N SER A 84 5.43 12.15 14.74
CA SER A 84 4.51 13.28 14.56
C SER A 84 4.31 13.49 13.07
N VAL A 85 3.05 13.58 12.64
CA VAL A 85 2.69 13.95 11.28
C VAL A 85 2.77 15.47 11.15
N GLU A 86 3.47 15.97 10.14
CA GLU A 86 3.68 17.38 9.85
C GLU A 86 3.40 17.63 8.36
N GLU A 87 3.19 18.89 7.97
CA GLU A 87 2.79 19.26 6.59
C GLU A 87 3.77 18.76 5.52
N ASP A 88 5.07 18.75 5.80
CA ASP A 88 6.13 18.37 4.87
C ASP A 88 6.70 16.97 5.15
N GLY A 89 6.10 16.18 6.05
CA GLY A 89 6.50 14.79 6.30
C GLY A 89 6.28 14.33 7.73
N PHE A 90 7.19 13.50 8.24
CA PHE A 90 7.12 12.96 9.59
C PHE A 90 8.32 13.38 10.42
N LEU A 91 8.07 13.80 11.66
CA LEU A 91 9.12 14.04 12.64
C LEU A 91 9.21 12.87 13.62
N VAL A 92 10.40 12.32 13.75
CA VAL A 92 10.73 11.28 14.74
C VAL A 92 11.60 11.91 15.81
N GLN A 93 11.25 11.72 17.08
CA GLN A 93 12.03 12.17 18.22
C GLN A 93 12.47 10.98 19.08
N GLY A 94 13.79 10.82 19.21
CA GLY A 94 14.41 9.87 20.12
C GLY A 94 15.17 10.56 21.24
N ASP A 95 15.87 9.76 22.05
CA ASP A 95 16.67 10.29 23.15
C ASP A 95 17.93 10.98 22.60
N GLY A 96 17.86 12.31 22.45
CA GLY A 96 18.97 13.15 22.00
C GLY A 96 19.11 13.30 20.48
N TYR A 97 18.14 12.83 19.69
CA TYR A 97 18.12 13.02 18.24
C TYR A 97 16.71 13.29 17.70
N SER A 98 16.67 13.99 16.56
CA SER A 98 15.47 14.12 15.74
C SER A 98 15.78 13.72 14.29
N ILE A 99 14.83 13.07 13.64
CA ILE A 99 14.91 12.69 12.23
C ILE A 99 13.64 13.19 11.55
N LYS A 100 13.83 14.01 10.52
CA LYS A 100 12.75 14.42 9.63
C LYS A 100 12.75 13.50 8.40
N ILE A 101 11.60 12.89 8.11
CA ILE A 101 11.36 12.08 6.92
C ILE A 101 10.41 12.87 6.03
N ASN A 102 10.95 13.51 5.00
CA ASN A 102 10.19 14.41 4.14
C ASN A 102 9.28 13.65 3.18
N PHE A 103 8.13 14.26 2.88
CA PHE A 103 7.40 13.97 1.65
C PHE A 103 8.21 14.42 0.43
N TYR A 104 7.86 13.87 -0.73
CA TYR A 104 8.44 14.32 -1.99
C TYR A 104 8.11 15.80 -2.24
N SER A 105 9.15 16.59 -2.53
CA SER A 105 9.05 18.05 -2.72
C SER A 105 9.41 18.52 -4.13
N GLY A 106 9.62 17.60 -5.08
CA GLY A 106 9.93 17.95 -6.46
C GLY A 106 8.68 18.30 -7.29
N ASP A 107 8.86 18.55 -8.58
CA ASP A 107 7.74 18.78 -9.50
C ASP A 107 6.75 17.62 -9.46
N ALA A 108 5.45 17.94 -9.56
CA ALA A 108 4.34 17.04 -9.28
C ALA A 108 4.52 15.66 -9.92
N LEU A 109 4.77 14.64 -9.07
CA LEU A 109 4.63 13.25 -9.45
C LEU A 109 3.15 12.98 -9.70
N LYS A 110 2.82 12.43 -10.86
CA LYS A 110 1.46 11.99 -11.15
C LYS A 110 1.37 10.48 -10.91
N TYR A 111 0.72 10.08 -9.82
CA TYR A 111 0.44 8.66 -9.59
C TYR A 111 -0.52 8.14 -10.67
N PRO A 112 -0.35 6.89 -11.15
CA PRO A 112 -1.34 6.28 -12.04
C PRO A 112 -2.73 6.28 -11.42
N ASP A 113 -3.75 6.41 -12.27
CA ASP A 113 -5.14 6.36 -11.85
C ASP A 113 -5.53 4.93 -11.47
N TYR A 114 -5.22 4.56 -10.22
CA TYR A 114 -5.47 3.23 -9.68
C TYR A 114 -6.96 2.98 -9.46
N GLN A 115 -7.74 4.03 -9.18
CA GLN A 115 -9.17 3.90 -8.87
C GLN A 115 -9.95 3.40 -10.10
N LYS A 116 -9.53 3.79 -11.32
CA LYS A 116 -10.06 3.20 -12.56
C LYS A 116 -10.00 1.67 -12.60
N VAL A 117 -8.99 1.05 -12.00
CA VAL A 117 -8.88 -0.42 -11.97
C VAL A 117 -10.02 -1.03 -11.19
N PHE A 118 -10.40 -0.42 -10.06
CA PHE A 118 -11.54 -0.85 -9.24
C PHE A 118 -12.88 -0.50 -9.90
N ASP A 119 -13.02 0.70 -10.45
CA ASP A 119 -14.29 1.18 -11.03
C ASP A 119 -14.70 0.40 -12.28
N GLN A 120 -13.72 -0.07 -13.07
CA GLN A 120 -13.93 -0.84 -14.29
C GLN A 120 -13.88 -2.35 -14.05
N TRP A 121 -13.65 -2.78 -12.81
CA TRP A 121 -13.58 -4.19 -12.48
C TRP A 121 -14.95 -4.82 -12.56
N ILE A 122 -15.03 -5.95 -13.27
CA ILE A 122 -16.26 -6.71 -13.46
C ILE A 122 -15.97 -8.14 -13.02
N ALA A 123 -16.80 -8.67 -12.12
CA ALA A 123 -16.69 -10.06 -11.69
C ALA A 123 -16.74 -11.01 -12.90
N GLY A 124 -15.78 -11.92 -12.97
CA GLY A 124 -15.68 -12.98 -13.97
C GLY A 124 -16.11 -14.33 -13.40
N ASP A 125 -16.36 -15.28 -14.30
CA ASP A 125 -16.75 -16.67 -14.03
C ASP A 125 -15.67 -17.68 -14.46
N GLN A 126 -14.44 -17.20 -14.65
CA GLN A 126 -13.32 -18.01 -15.11
C GLN A 126 -12.99 -19.14 -14.14
N ARG A 127 -12.83 -20.36 -14.70
CA ARG A 127 -12.53 -21.58 -13.95
C ARG A 127 -11.05 -21.71 -13.55
N LYS A 128 -10.16 -21.08 -14.31
CA LYS A 128 -8.71 -21.06 -14.08
C LYS A 128 -8.15 -19.68 -14.39
N ILE A 129 -7.03 -19.36 -13.76
CA ILE A 129 -6.23 -18.17 -14.01
C ILE A 129 -4.78 -18.50 -13.66
N VAL A 130 -3.83 -17.92 -14.41
CA VAL A 130 -2.40 -18.09 -14.12
C VAL A 130 -1.93 -16.88 -13.31
N LEU A 131 -1.35 -17.14 -12.14
CA LEU A 131 -0.78 -16.10 -11.27
C LEU A 131 0.71 -16.33 -11.08
N ASN A 132 1.45 -15.24 -10.87
CA ASN A 132 2.77 -15.35 -10.28
C ASN A 132 2.59 -15.66 -8.77
N PRO A 133 3.06 -16.81 -8.26
CA PRO A 133 2.89 -17.14 -6.84
C PRO A 133 3.55 -16.14 -5.91
N TYR A 134 4.64 -15.48 -6.36
CA TYR A 134 5.32 -14.46 -5.56
C TYR A 134 4.46 -13.22 -5.34
N TYR A 135 3.63 -12.83 -6.31
CA TYR A 135 2.73 -11.68 -6.16
C TYR A 135 1.73 -11.87 -5.02
N LEU A 136 1.19 -13.08 -4.88
CA LEU A 136 0.32 -13.40 -3.75
C LEU A 136 1.09 -13.39 -2.44
N SER A 137 2.27 -14.01 -2.42
CA SER A 137 3.14 -14.03 -1.25
C SER A 137 3.49 -12.62 -0.76
N ASP A 138 3.88 -11.72 -1.68
CA ASP A 138 4.30 -10.36 -1.36
C ASP A 138 3.16 -9.53 -0.80
N VAL A 139 1.97 -9.57 -1.42
CA VAL A 139 0.79 -8.89 -0.89
C VAL A 139 0.42 -9.42 0.49
N CYS A 140 0.39 -10.74 0.68
CA CYS A 140 0.08 -11.35 1.98
C CYS A 140 1.08 -10.93 3.06
N ALA A 141 2.38 -10.96 2.75
CA ALA A 141 3.43 -10.56 3.67
C ALA A 141 3.35 -9.07 4.02
N SER A 142 3.02 -8.22 3.06
CA SER A 142 2.92 -6.77 3.25
C SER A 142 1.74 -6.34 4.10
N VAL A 143 0.68 -7.15 4.21
CA VAL A 143 -0.47 -6.84 5.07
C VAL A 143 -0.63 -7.81 6.24
N ASN A 144 0.35 -8.69 6.45
CA ASN A 144 0.30 -9.73 7.48
C ASN A 144 -1.00 -10.58 7.39
N ALA A 145 -1.40 -10.92 6.16
CA ALA A 145 -2.61 -11.68 5.89
C ALA A 145 -2.49 -13.12 6.41
N LYS A 146 -3.51 -13.58 7.14
CA LYS A 146 -3.66 -15.00 7.52
C LYS A 146 -4.43 -15.79 6.49
N GLU A 147 -5.40 -15.12 5.88
CA GLU A 147 -6.30 -15.67 4.88
C GLU A 147 -6.52 -14.61 3.82
N VAL A 148 -6.80 -15.06 2.60
CA VAL A 148 -7.10 -14.17 1.47
C VAL A 148 -8.32 -14.73 0.76
N ARG A 149 -9.31 -13.86 0.53
CA ARG A 149 -10.40 -14.13 -0.39
C ARG A 149 -10.06 -13.51 -1.72
N MET A 150 -10.15 -14.30 -2.78
CA MET A 150 -9.80 -13.88 -4.13
C MET A 150 -11.07 -13.75 -4.97
N SER A 151 -11.25 -12.60 -5.59
CA SER A 151 -12.33 -12.30 -6.53
C SER A 151 -11.74 -12.13 -7.93
N PHE A 152 -12.19 -12.94 -8.87
CA PHE A 152 -11.63 -13.03 -10.22
C PHE A 152 -12.35 -12.07 -11.17
N GLY A 153 -11.61 -11.21 -11.87
CA GLY A 153 -12.15 -10.28 -12.85
C GLY A 153 -12.31 -10.89 -14.25
N LYS A 154 -13.30 -10.43 -15.03
CA LYS A 154 -13.58 -10.89 -16.39
C LYS A 154 -12.42 -10.61 -17.36
N ASN A 155 -12.23 -11.43 -18.40
CA ASN A 155 -11.29 -11.17 -19.52
C ASN A 155 -9.85 -10.85 -19.08
N TYR A 156 -9.28 -11.62 -18.16
CA TYR A 156 -7.93 -11.37 -17.61
C TYR A 156 -7.78 -10.02 -16.89
N GLN A 157 -8.89 -9.41 -16.45
CA GLN A 157 -8.81 -8.34 -15.46
C GLN A 157 -8.14 -8.85 -14.18
N CYS A 158 -7.69 -7.90 -13.37
CA CYS A 158 -6.99 -8.21 -12.14
C CYS A 158 -7.82 -9.05 -11.16
N VAL A 159 -7.12 -9.77 -10.29
CA VAL A 159 -7.71 -10.45 -9.14
C VAL A 159 -7.73 -9.46 -7.98
N ILE A 160 -8.91 -9.23 -7.41
CA ILE A 160 -9.07 -8.45 -6.19
C ILE A 160 -8.90 -9.39 -4.99
N LEU A 161 -8.15 -8.92 -4.00
CA LEU A 161 -7.89 -9.61 -2.75
C LEU A 161 -8.57 -8.86 -1.60
N ASP A 162 -9.37 -9.60 -0.85
CA ASP A 162 -9.86 -9.19 0.47
C ASP A 162 -9.13 -9.98 1.55
N PHE A 163 -8.99 -9.40 2.74
CA PHE A 163 -8.26 -9.99 3.87
C PHE A 163 -9.24 -10.35 5.00
N PRO A 164 -10.02 -11.44 4.87
CA PRO A 164 -10.97 -11.84 5.90
C PRO A 164 -10.26 -12.17 7.22
N HIS A 165 -10.99 -12.03 8.33
CA HIS A 165 -10.49 -12.32 9.68
C HIS A 165 -9.24 -11.50 10.05
N SER A 166 -9.15 -10.28 9.52
CA SER A 166 -8.19 -9.26 9.88
C SER A 166 -8.92 -7.94 10.12
N ASP A 167 -8.23 -6.97 10.73
CA ASP A 167 -8.78 -5.62 10.95
C ASP A 167 -8.60 -4.74 9.68
N LEU A 168 -8.80 -5.30 8.49
CA LEU A 168 -8.49 -4.72 7.18
C LEU A 168 -9.74 -4.81 6.26
N ASP A 169 -10.87 -4.30 6.73
CA ASP A 169 -12.17 -4.44 6.05
C ASP A 169 -12.22 -3.64 4.73
N ASP A 170 -11.70 -2.42 4.75
CA ASP A 170 -11.66 -1.49 3.62
C ASP A 170 -10.37 -1.60 2.79
N THR A 171 -9.33 -2.22 3.35
CA THR A 171 -8.07 -2.46 2.66
C THR A 171 -8.21 -3.56 1.60
N LYS A 172 -7.75 -3.28 0.38
CA LYS A 172 -7.81 -4.20 -0.77
C LYS A 172 -6.44 -4.44 -1.37
N GLY A 173 -6.19 -5.67 -1.81
CA GLY A 173 -5.07 -6.03 -2.66
C GLY A 173 -5.52 -6.27 -4.10
N ILE A 174 -4.60 -6.12 -5.05
CA ILE A 174 -4.77 -6.46 -6.45
C ILE A 174 -3.57 -7.28 -6.91
N ILE A 175 -3.83 -8.30 -7.73
CA ILE A 175 -2.81 -9.04 -8.48
C ILE A 175 -3.18 -9.08 -9.95
N MET A 176 -2.24 -8.71 -10.81
CA MET A 176 -2.36 -8.88 -12.26
C MET A 176 -2.11 -10.35 -12.64
N PRO A 177 -3.03 -10.98 -13.39
CA PRO A 177 -2.79 -12.32 -13.90
C PRO A 177 -1.74 -12.34 -15.01
N LYS A 178 -1.18 -13.52 -15.24
CA LYS A 178 -0.39 -13.81 -16.43
C LYS A 178 -1.31 -14.32 -17.54
N LEU A 179 -0.91 -14.07 -18.78
CA LEU A 179 -1.51 -14.70 -19.95
C LEU A 179 -1.38 -16.22 -19.81
N ASP A 180 -2.50 -16.92 -19.94
CA ASP A 180 -2.54 -18.37 -20.05
C ASP A 180 -2.30 -18.74 -21.52
N CYS A 181 -1.08 -19.18 -21.84
CA CYS A 181 -0.70 -19.52 -23.21
C CYS A 181 -1.21 -20.91 -23.64
N ASP A 182 -1.76 -21.70 -22.73
CA ASP A 182 -2.15 -23.10 -22.98
C ASP A 182 -3.57 -23.24 -23.59
N ASP A 183 -4.26 -22.12 -23.87
CA ASP A 183 -5.59 -22.09 -24.50
C ASP A 183 -5.57 -21.64 -25.99
N PHE A 184 -4.40 -21.65 -26.64
CA PHE A 184 -4.24 -21.41 -28.09
C PHE A 184 -3.98 -22.70 -28.88
#